data_AF-A0A4Q5XHP1-F1
#
_entry.id   AF-A0A4Q5XHP1-F1
#
_cell.length_a   1.000
_cell.length_b   1.000
_cell.length_c   1.000
_cell.angle_alpha   90.00
_cell.angle_beta   90.00
_cell.angle_gamma   90.00
#
_symmetry.space_group_name_H-M   'P 1'
#
loop_
_entity.id
_entity.type
_entity.pdbx_description
1 polymer ?
#
loop_
_entity_poly.entity_id
_entity_poly.type
_entity_poly.pdbx_seq_one_letter_code
_entity_poly.pdbx_strand_id
1 'polypeptide(L)'
;MSSAPSLTVSLTDVLYRTRGQDWDYAFLLKPPPLLSEGWYALHRRIFSGVEPSEEPLLLRGELGVGVGHPFFATVFVDSVRRDSQGRPVAHYVAWLGKAAEAAPGLSFGPGLIAAIAPALAAVFSLTPEALPRAEGKPLDSLLRARFQAALPGRDVTVLAPPSGSVRWLGTISP
;
A
#
# COMPACT_ATOMS: atom_id res chain seq x y z
N MET A 1 10.69 -27.12 12.93
CA MET A 1 9.61 -26.18 12.57
C MET A 1 10.28 -25.01 11.88
N SER A 2 10.03 -24.79 10.58
CA SER A 2 10.61 -23.64 9.86
C SER A 2 9.87 -22.37 10.29
N SER A 3 10.58 -21.35 10.74
CA SER A 3 10.00 -20.05 11.08
C SER A 3 9.34 -19.44 9.85
N ALA A 4 8.15 -18.84 10.00
CA ALA A 4 7.50 -18.13 8.90
C ALA A 4 8.46 -17.05 8.33
N PRO A 5 8.59 -16.94 6.99
CA PRO A 5 9.43 -15.93 6.38
C PRO A 5 8.97 -14.53 6.76
N SER A 6 9.93 -13.67 7.08
CA SER A 6 9.70 -12.29 7.49
C SER A 6 10.50 -11.34 6.61
N LEU A 7 10.00 -10.12 6.47
CA LEU A 7 10.66 -9.03 5.75
C LEU A 7 10.62 -7.78 6.62
N THR A 8 11.76 -7.13 6.80
CA THR A 8 11.78 -5.77 7.37
C THR A 8 11.64 -4.79 6.22
N VAL A 9 10.60 -3.96 6.26
CA VAL A 9 10.32 -2.95 5.23
C VAL A 9 10.38 -1.56 5.85
N SER A 10 11.05 -0.65 5.16
CA SER A 10 10.96 0.77 5.50
C SER A 10 9.69 1.36 4.91
N LEU A 11 8.85 1.97 5.74
CA LEU A 11 7.59 2.59 5.30
C LEU A 11 7.82 3.79 4.38
N THR A 12 9.04 4.32 4.33
CA THR A 12 9.45 5.36 3.37
C THR A 12 9.65 4.82 1.95
N ASP A 13 9.73 3.50 1.78
CA ASP A 13 9.90 2.85 0.46
C ASP A 13 8.60 2.19 -0.01
N VAL A 14 7.49 2.45 0.70
CA VAL A 14 6.18 1.87 0.44
C VAL A 14 5.25 2.92 -0.16
N LEU A 15 4.69 2.60 -1.32
CA LEU A 15 3.50 3.26 -1.84
C LEU A 15 2.27 2.49 -1.35
N TYR A 16 1.38 3.17 -0.62
CA TYR A 16 0.17 2.56 -0.10
C TYR A 16 -1.05 3.42 -0.42
N ARG A 17 -1.97 2.85 -1.19
CA ARG A 17 -3.27 3.45 -1.51
C ARG A 17 -4.40 2.55 -1.03
N THR A 18 -5.38 3.14 -0.38
CA THR A 18 -6.60 2.48 0.08
C THR A 18 -7.72 3.50 0.21
N ARG A 19 -8.89 3.09 0.68
CA ARG A 19 -10.03 3.94 0.98
C ARG A 19 -10.47 3.75 2.43
N GLY A 20 -11.27 4.70 2.92
CA GLY A 20 -11.86 4.63 4.25
C GLY A 20 -13.30 4.19 4.23
N GLN A 21 -13.96 4.41 5.37
CA GLN A 21 -15.39 4.26 5.51
C GLN A 21 -16.13 5.30 4.67
N ASP A 22 -15.71 6.57 4.79
CA ASP A 22 -16.43 7.73 4.24
C ASP A 22 -15.57 8.62 3.33
N TRP A 23 -14.41 8.11 2.91
CA TRP A 23 -13.52 8.78 1.98
C TRP A 23 -13.03 7.81 0.91
N ASP A 24 -12.95 8.30 -0.33
CA ASP A 24 -12.50 7.54 -1.49
C ASP A 24 -10.97 7.37 -1.51
N TYR A 25 -10.43 6.65 -2.47
CA TYR A 25 -9.04 6.23 -2.46
C TYR A 25 -8.00 7.37 -2.31
N ALA A 26 -7.23 7.29 -1.23
CA ALA A 26 -6.13 8.19 -0.91
C ALA A 26 -4.81 7.44 -0.70
N PHE A 27 -3.69 8.11 -0.96
CA PHE A 27 -2.36 7.60 -0.64
C PHE A 27 -2.01 7.88 0.82
N LEU A 28 -1.92 6.84 1.64
CA LEU A 28 -1.53 6.96 3.06
C LEU A 28 -0.02 6.92 3.24
N LEU A 29 0.69 6.13 2.42
CA LEU A 29 2.16 6.15 2.31
C LEU A 29 2.57 6.55 0.89
N LYS A 30 3.59 7.42 0.83
CA LYS A 30 4.20 7.90 -0.41
C LYS A 30 5.71 7.90 -0.23
N PRO A 31 6.46 7.11 -1.01
CA PRO A 31 7.91 7.17 -0.99
C PRO A 31 8.40 8.51 -1.58
N PRO A 32 9.70 8.83 -1.55
CA PRO A 32 10.24 9.95 -2.33
C PRO A 32 10.06 9.72 -3.83
N PRO A 33 9.70 10.75 -4.64
CA PRO A 33 9.43 10.59 -6.07
C PRO A 33 10.55 9.87 -6.81
N LEU A 34 10.24 8.69 -7.35
CA LEU A 34 11.09 8.03 -8.31
C LEU A 34 10.73 8.64 -9.67
N LEU A 35 11.71 9.19 -10.41
CA LEU A 35 11.55 9.58 -11.82
C LEU A 35 10.77 10.88 -12.12
N SER A 36 10.59 11.80 -11.14
CA SER A 36 9.77 13.01 -11.32
C SER A 36 8.30 12.73 -11.71
N GLU A 37 7.88 11.47 -11.56
CA GLU A 37 6.55 11.00 -11.91
C GLU A 37 5.59 11.17 -10.72
N GLY A 38 4.33 11.49 -11.01
CA GLY A 38 3.29 11.59 -9.98
C GLY A 38 2.85 10.21 -9.47
N TRP A 39 2.51 10.13 -8.18
CA TRP A 39 2.10 8.87 -7.53
C TRP A 39 0.92 8.16 -8.18
N TYR A 40 -0.02 8.91 -8.76
CA TYR A 40 -1.14 8.34 -9.50
C TYR A 40 -0.71 7.65 -10.79
N ALA A 41 0.26 8.22 -11.50
CA ALA A 41 0.79 7.62 -12.73
C ALA A 41 1.57 6.33 -12.38
N LEU A 42 2.40 6.38 -11.34
CA LEU A 42 3.09 5.20 -10.82
C LEU A 42 2.11 4.08 -10.40
N HIS A 43 1.10 4.42 -9.59
CA HIS A 43 0.07 3.47 -9.18
C HIS A 43 -0.65 2.87 -10.40
N ARG A 44 -1.04 3.70 -11.36
CA ARG A 44 -1.73 3.23 -12.57
C ARG A 44 -0.85 2.27 -13.36
N ARG A 45 0.45 2.53 -13.52
CA ARG A 45 1.37 1.62 -14.22
C ARG A 45 1.48 0.27 -13.53
N ILE A 46 1.58 0.25 -12.21
CA ILE A 46 1.70 -1.00 -11.43
C ILE A 46 0.38 -1.80 -11.41
N PHE A 47 -0.76 -1.13 -11.22
CA PHE A 47 -2.04 -1.79 -10.92
C PHE A 47 -3.09 -1.68 -12.05
N SER A 48 -2.72 -1.27 -13.27
CA SER A 48 -3.66 -1.17 -14.39
C SER A 48 -4.24 -2.53 -14.76
N GLY A 49 -5.57 -2.60 -14.89
CA GLY A 49 -6.27 -3.84 -15.24
C GLY A 49 -6.23 -4.90 -14.15
N VAL A 50 -5.99 -4.50 -12.90
CA VAL A 50 -5.92 -5.39 -11.76
C VAL A 50 -7.14 -5.20 -10.86
N GLU A 51 -7.89 -6.28 -10.66
CA GLU A 51 -9.03 -6.33 -9.76
C GLU A 51 -8.63 -6.95 -8.41
N PRO A 52 -8.82 -6.24 -7.28
CA PRO A 52 -8.58 -6.80 -5.95
C PRO A 52 -9.56 -7.94 -5.63
N SER A 53 -9.06 -9.00 -5.01
CA SER A 53 -9.87 -10.09 -4.46
C SER A 53 -9.41 -10.44 -3.03
N GLU A 54 -10.07 -11.40 -2.38
CA GLU A 54 -9.68 -11.85 -1.03
C GLU A 54 -8.32 -12.57 -1.04
N GLU A 55 -8.02 -13.28 -2.14
CA GLU A 55 -6.70 -13.87 -2.34
C GLU A 55 -5.72 -12.80 -2.81
N PRO A 56 -4.62 -12.53 -2.08
CA PRO A 56 -3.68 -11.50 -2.48
C PRO A 56 -3.00 -11.82 -3.81
N LEU A 57 -3.19 -10.94 -4.78
CA LEU A 57 -2.46 -10.99 -6.04
C LEU A 57 -1.13 -10.28 -5.89
N LEU A 58 -0.05 -10.96 -6.28
CA LEU A 58 1.30 -10.42 -6.23
C LEU A 58 1.73 -9.99 -7.63
N LEU A 59 2.32 -8.80 -7.70
CA LEU A 59 2.82 -8.20 -8.92
C LEU A 59 4.31 -7.92 -8.76
N ARG A 60 5.10 -8.21 -9.77
CA ARG A 60 6.54 -7.90 -9.76
C ARG A 60 7.01 -7.45 -11.13
N GLY A 61 7.89 -6.47 -11.14
CA GLY A 61 8.46 -5.92 -12.36
C GLY A 61 9.46 -4.81 -12.09
N GLU A 62 9.73 -4.03 -13.14
CA GLU A 62 10.64 -2.88 -13.10
C GLU A 62 9.98 -1.66 -13.73
N LEU A 63 10.29 -0.47 -13.20
CA LEU A 63 9.79 0.82 -13.67
C LEU A 63 10.88 1.58 -14.42
N GLY A 64 10.55 2.09 -15.62
CA GLY A 64 11.39 3.04 -16.36
C GLY A 64 12.04 2.44 -17.61
N VAL A 65 12.90 3.23 -18.28
CA VAL A 65 13.69 2.84 -19.46
C VAL A 65 15.17 2.99 -19.10
N GLY A 66 15.97 1.93 -19.17
CA GLY A 66 17.38 1.92 -18.75
C GLY A 66 17.63 1.01 -17.55
N VAL A 67 18.26 1.52 -16.49
CA VAL A 67 18.38 0.80 -15.21
C VAL A 67 17.01 0.86 -14.52
N GLY A 68 16.22 -0.19 -14.70
CA GLY A 68 14.86 -0.27 -14.15
C GLY A 68 14.85 -0.15 -12.62
N HIS A 69 13.81 0.50 -12.08
CA HIS A 69 13.57 0.51 -10.64
C HIS A 69 12.69 -0.68 -10.29
N PRO A 70 13.21 -1.71 -9.60
CA PRO A 70 12.43 -2.89 -9.26
C PRO A 70 11.30 -2.51 -8.31
N PHE A 71 10.15 -3.13 -8.55
CA PHE A 71 9.02 -3.09 -7.63
C PHE A 71 8.49 -4.49 -7.36
N PHE A 72 7.97 -4.62 -6.15
CA PHE A 72 7.11 -5.72 -5.76
C PHE A 72 5.81 -5.08 -5.29
N ALA A 73 4.67 -5.70 -5.55
CA ALA A 73 3.39 -5.16 -5.17
C ALA A 73 2.41 -6.26 -4.82
N THR A 74 1.43 -5.90 -3.99
CA THR A 74 0.36 -6.77 -3.56
C THR A 74 -0.94 -5.98 -3.59
N VAL A 75 -2.00 -6.64 -4.06
CA VAL A 75 -3.35 -6.09 -4.06
C VAL A 75 -4.34 -7.13 -3.56
N PHE A 76 -5.26 -6.68 -2.71
CA PHE A 76 -6.26 -7.54 -2.07
C PHE A 76 -7.40 -6.70 -1.48
N VAL A 77 -8.50 -7.36 -1.11
CA VAL A 77 -9.57 -6.75 -0.30
C VAL A 77 -9.42 -7.14 1.17
N ASP A 78 -9.74 -6.21 2.06
CA ASP A 78 -9.83 -6.41 3.50
C ASP A 78 -11.02 -7.33 3.82
N SER A 79 -10.78 -8.40 4.57
CA SER A 79 -11.84 -9.34 4.97
C SER A 79 -12.81 -8.73 5.97
N VAL A 80 -12.39 -7.72 6.74
CA VAL A 80 -13.15 -7.12 7.84
C VAL A 80 -13.70 -5.75 7.47
N ARG A 81 -12.86 -4.86 6.94
CA ARG A 81 -13.23 -3.45 6.71
C ARG A 81 -14.16 -3.30 5.51
N ARG A 82 -15.18 -2.47 5.68
CA ARG A 82 -16.18 -2.11 4.67
C ARG A 82 -16.34 -0.59 4.60
N ASP A 83 -16.61 -0.07 3.41
CA ASP A 83 -16.99 1.34 3.27
C ASP A 83 -18.45 1.58 3.70
N SER A 84 -18.90 2.83 3.68
CA SER A 84 -20.27 3.22 4.04
C SER A 84 -21.36 2.60 3.15
N GLN A 85 -20.99 2.06 1.99
CA GLN A 85 -21.88 1.31 1.09
C GLN A 85 -21.80 -0.20 1.30
N GLY A 86 -21.06 -0.66 2.31
CA GLY A 86 -20.88 -2.09 2.61
C GLY A 86 -19.91 -2.81 1.68
N ARG A 87 -19.15 -2.09 0.84
CA ARG A 87 -18.20 -2.70 -0.11
C ARG A 87 -16.86 -3.03 0.58
N PRO A 88 -16.22 -4.17 0.28
CA PRO A 88 -14.89 -4.52 0.79
C PRO A 88 -13.84 -3.45 0.48
N VAL A 89 -13.00 -3.10 1.46
CA VAL A 89 -11.94 -2.10 1.27
C VAL A 89 -10.77 -2.72 0.53
N ALA A 90 -10.32 -2.13 -0.58
CA ALA A 90 -9.14 -2.62 -1.30
C ALA A 90 -7.84 -1.97 -0.79
N HIS A 91 -6.78 -2.75 -0.79
CA HIS A 91 -5.42 -2.32 -0.48
C HIS A 91 -4.53 -2.50 -1.70
N TYR A 92 -3.84 -1.42 -2.08
CA TYR A 92 -2.84 -1.41 -3.13
C TYR A 92 -1.50 -1.02 -2.50
N VAL A 93 -0.60 -1.99 -2.38
CA VAL A 93 0.69 -1.84 -1.72
C VAL A 93 1.80 -2.13 -2.72
N ALA A 94 2.76 -1.22 -2.87
CA ALA A 94 3.96 -1.45 -3.64
C ALA A 94 5.21 -1.08 -2.83
N TRP A 95 6.18 -2.01 -2.80
CA TRP A 95 7.52 -1.78 -2.30
C TRP A 95 8.42 -1.45 -3.48
N LEU A 96 9.29 -0.46 -3.31
CA LEU A 96 10.18 0.02 -4.36
C LEU A 96 11.64 -0.17 -3.96
N GLY A 97 12.52 -0.35 -4.94
CA GLY A 97 13.97 -0.43 -4.71
C GLY A 97 14.40 -1.70 -3.99
N LYS A 98 15.34 -1.59 -3.04
CA LYS A 98 16.00 -2.75 -2.40
C LYS A 98 15.02 -3.70 -1.69
N ALA A 99 13.94 -3.16 -1.11
CA ALA A 99 12.91 -3.96 -0.47
C ALA A 99 12.17 -4.87 -1.48
N ALA A 100 11.98 -4.39 -2.71
CA ALA A 100 11.40 -5.17 -3.79
C ALA A 100 12.34 -6.28 -4.29
N GLU A 101 13.63 -5.97 -4.41
CA GLU A 101 14.66 -6.95 -4.81
C GLU A 101 14.72 -8.11 -3.83
N ALA A 102 14.73 -7.80 -2.53
CA ALA A 102 14.85 -8.77 -1.44
C ALA A 102 13.60 -9.61 -1.20
N ALA A 103 12.45 -9.29 -1.83
CA ALA A 103 11.20 -10.00 -1.59
C ALA A 103 11.27 -11.43 -2.18
N PRO A 104 11.13 -12.51 -1.37
CA PRO A 104 11.22 -13.89 -1.83
C PRO A 104 10.00 -14.40 -2.64
N GLY A 105 9.22 -13.51 -3.27
CA GLY A 105 8.02 -13.88 -4.02
C GLY A 105 6.84 -14.30 -3.14
N LEU A 106 6.73 -13.73 -1.94
CA LEU A 106 5.65 -13.98 -0.98
C LEU A 106 4.80 -12.73 -0.75
N SER A 107 3.54 -12.93 -0.35
CA SER A 107 2.63 -11.84 -0.05
C SER A 107 2.94 -11.19 1.29
N PHE A 108 3.58 -10.02 1.30
CA PHE A 108 3.79 -9.27 2.55
C PHE A 108 2.71 -8.21 2.79
N GLY A 109 1.79 -8.02 1.84
CA GLY A 109 0.74 -6.99 1.89
C GLY A 109 -0.18 -7.13 3.10
N PRO A 110 -0.84 -8.29 3.32
CA PRO A 110 -1.68 -8.51 4.49
C PRO A 110 -0.92 -8.35 5.82
N GLY A 111 0.31 -8.87 5.89
CA GLY A 111 1.18 -8.73 7.07
C GLY A 111 1.53 -7.27 7.36
N LEU A 112 1.78 -6.47 6.32
CA LEU A 112 1.95 -5.02 6.45
C LEU A 112 0.70 -4.37 7.00
N ILE A 113 -0.47 -4.59 6.39
CA ILE A 113 -1.73 -3.97 6.85
C ILE A 113 -2.06 -4.35 8.29
N ALA A 114 -1.76 -5.58 8.71
CA ALA A 114 -1.88 -5.98 10.11
C ALA A 114 -0.91 -5.19 11.02
N ALA A 115 0.36 -5.03 10.63
CA ALA A 115 1.34 -4.28 11.40
C ALA A 115 1.01 -2.77 11.53
N ILE A 116 0.39 -2.18 10.50
CA ILE A 116 -0.05 -0.77 10.50
C ILE A 116 -1.54 -0.60 10.87
N ALA A 117 -2.21 -1.64 11.36
CA ALA A 117 -3.64 -1.61 11.65
C ALA A 117 -4.05 -0.48 12.63
N PRO A 118 -3.27 -0.14 13.69
CA PRO A 118 -3.59 1.00 14.55
C PRO A 118 -3.59 2.33 13.79
N ALA A 119 -2.62 2.54 12.89
CA ALA A 119 -2.54 3.74 12.07
C ALA A 119 -3.71 3.85 11.08
N LEU A 120 -4.09 2.72 10.47
CA LEU A 120 -5.25 2.67 9.59
C LEU A 120 -6.55 2.95 10.34
N ALA A 121 -6.72 2.39 11.55
CA ALA A 121 -7.88 2.65 12.40
C ALA A 121 -8.02 4.13 12.77
N ALA A 122 -6.91 4.83 12.99
CA ALA A 122 -6.90 6.27 13.31
C ALA A 122 -7.46 7.16 12.19
N VAL A 123 -7.54 6.66 10.96
CA VAL A 123 -8.02 7.41 9.80
C VAL A 123 -9.25 6.82 9.11
N PHE A 124 -9.58 5.56 9.39
CA PHE A 124 -10.58 4.81 8.63
C PHE A 124 -11.97 5.46 8.62
N SER A 125 -12.44 5.90 9.79
CA SER A 125 -13.76 6.52 9.97
C SER A 125 -13.72 8.05 9.97
N LEU A 126 -12.67 8.67 9.44
CA LEU A 126 -12.60 10.13 9.34
C LEU A 126 -13.54 10.61 8.23
N THR A 127 -14.64 11.26 8.58
CA THR A 127 -15.51 11.88 7.59
C THR A 127 -14.97 13.27 7.20
N PRO A 128 -15.13 13.71 5.93
CA PRO A 128 -14.77 15.07 5.51
C PRO A 128 -15.50 16.16 6.32
N GLU A 129 -16.69 15.86 6.82
CA GLU A 129 -17.53 16.75 7.61
C GLU A 129 -17.09 16.85 9.08
N ALA A 130 -16.46 15.80 9.61
CA ALA A 130 -15.87 15.79 10.95
C ALA A 130 -14.58 16.62 11.05
N LEU A 131 -14.11 17.19 9.93
CA LEU A 131 -12.94 18.05 9.92
C LEU A 131 -13.31 19.42 10.50
N PRO A 132 -12.64 19.88 11.57
CA PRO A 132 -12.81 21.23 12.06
C PRO A 132 -12.61 22.20 10.90
N ARG A 133 -13.50 23.19 10.73
CA ARG A 133 -13.34 24.25 9.71
C ARG A 133 -11.97 24.95 9.79
N ALA A 134 -11.32 24.91 10.95
CA ALA A 134 -9.98 25.44 11.19
C ALA A 134 -8.84 24.60 10.59
N GLU A 135 -9.06 23.33 10.20
CA GLU A 135 -7.97 22.47 9.72
C GLU A 135 -7.47 22.85 8.33
N GLY A 136 -8.24 23.57 7.49
CA GLY A 136 -7.82 24.25 6.25
C GLY A 136 -7.08 23.43 5.17
N LYS A 137 -6.73 22.18 5.47
CA LYS A 137 -5.93 21.27 4.67
C LYS A 137 -6.84 20.44 3.78
N PRO A 138 -6.39 20.07 2.57
CA PRO A 138 -7.04 19.03 1.79
C PRO A 138 -7.12 17.72 2.60
N LEU A 139 -8.24 17.00 2.49
CA LEU A 139 -8.49 15.73 3.21
C LEU A 139 -7.30 14.77 3.14
N ASP A 140 -6.72 14.56 1.95
CA ASP A 140 -5.54 13.73 1.75
C ASP A 140 -4.34 14.11 2.63
N SER A 141 -4.11 15.41 2.84
CA SER A 141 -3.01 15.89 3.67
C SER A 141 -3.26 15.58 5.14
N LEU A 142 -4.52 15.66 5.58
CA LEU A 142 -4.90 15.31 6.93
C LEU A 142 -4.85 13.80 7.18
N LEU A 143 -5.45 13.00 6.29
CA LEU A 143 -5.43 11.54 6.37
C LEU A 143 -3.99 11.06 6.53
N ARG A 144 -3.08 11.57 5.69
CA ARG A 144 -1.66 11.24 5.81
C ARG A 144 -1.04 11.68 7.11
N ALA A 145 -1.29 12.91 7.56
CA ALA A 145 -0.69 13.42 8.79
C ALA A 145 -1.12 12.58 10.01
N ARG A 146 -2.43 12.27 10.13
CA ARG A 146 -2.95 11.43 11.22
C ARG A 146 -2.48 9.99 11.12
N PHE A 147 -2.48 9.43 9.92
CA PHE A 147 -1.95 8.10 9.67
C PHE A 147 -0.47 8.01 10.08
N GLN A 148 0.36 8.96 9.65
CA GLN A 148 1.79 9.02 9.99
C GLN A 148 2.04 9.19 11.49
N ALA A 149 1.24 10.01 12.18
CA ALA A 149 1.34 10.20 13.62
C ALA A 149 1.01 8.94 14.42
N ALA A 150 0.24 8.01 13.85
CA ALA A 150 -0.18 6.76 14.48
C ALA A 150 0.65 5.54 14.02
N LEU A 151 1.69 5.73 13.19
CA LEU A 151 2.56 4.64 12.78
C LEU A 151 3.40 4.11 13.95
N PRO A 152 3.64 2.79 14.01
CA PRO A 152 4.44 2.18 15.08
C PRO A 152 5.94 2.52 15.00
N GLY A 153 6.39 3.06 13.87
CA GLY A 153 7.79 3.38 13.59
C GLY A 153 8.01 3.66 12.11
N ARG A 154 9.28 3.84 11.72
CA ARG A 154 9.68 3.99 10.31
C ARG A 154 9.84 2.66 9.59
N ASP A 155 10.30 1.64 10.31
CA ASP A 155 10.51 0.31 9.79
C ASP A 155 9.57 -0.66 10.49
N VAL A 156 9.04 -1.63 9.75
CA VAL A 156 8.16 -2.67 10.29
C VAL A 156 8.59 -4.04 9.79
N THR A 157 8.62 -5.01 10.70
CA THR A 157 8.83 -6.40 10.35
C THR A 157 7.49 -7.05 10.08
N VAL A 158 7.32 -7.56 8.87
CA VAL A 158 6.08 -8.17 8.41
C VAL A 158 6.30 -9.66 8.18
N LEU A 159 5.32 -10.45 8.59
CA LEU A 159 5.29 -11.89 8.34
C LEU A 159 4.50 -12.15 7.05
N ALA A 160 5.01 -13.00 6.17
CA ALA A 160 4.21 -13.47 5.06
C ALA A 160 3.18 -14.49 5.58
N PRO A 161 1.88 -14.38 5.23
CA PRO A 161 0.98 -15.49 5.37
C PRO A 161 1.41 -16.60 4.40
N PRO A 162 1.09 -17.86 4.73
CA PRO A 162 1.19 -18.94 3.75
C PRO A 162 0.20 -18.63 2.62
N SER A 163 0.65 -18.76 1.37
CA SER A 163 -0.12 -18.64 0.13
C SER A 163 -0.47 -17.22 -0.36
N GLY A 164 0.01 -16.91 -1.56
CA GLY A 164 -0.50 -15.89 -2.48
C GLY A 164 -0.01 -16.27 -3.89
N SER A 165 -0.82 -16.02 -4.92
CA SER A 165 -0.47 -16.33 -6.31
C SER A 165 0.33 -15.18 -6.94
N VAL A 166 1.46 -15.48 -7.59
CA VAL A 166 2.39 -14.49 -8.17
C VAL A 166 2.16 -14.30 -9.66
N ARG A 167 1.92 -13.05 -10.07
CA ARG A 167 1.89 -12.61 -11.46
C ARG A 167 3.11 -11.73 -11.78
N TRP A 168 3.89 -12.16 -12.75
CA TRP A 168 5.02 -11.39 -13.27
C TRP A 168 4.54 -10.42 -14.35
N LEU A 169 4.94 -9.15 -14.24
CA LEU A 169 4.58 -8.09 -15.19
C LEU A 169 5.70 -7.71 -16.17
N GLY A 170 6.94 -8.14 -15.90
CA GLY A 170 8.11 -7.73 -16.70
C GLY A 170 8.49 -6.27 -16.48
N THR A 171 9.14 -5.65 -17.47
CA THR A 171 9.47 -4.22 -17.44
C THR A 171 8.27 -3.40 -17.91
N ILE A 172 7.85 -2.44 -17.09
CA ILE A 172 6.75 -1.54 -17.40
C ILE A 172 7.35 -0.21 -17.86
N SER A 173 7.20 0.12 -19.14
CA SER A 173 7.63 1.41 -19.71
C SER A 173 6.73 2.57 -19.25
N PRO A 174 7.21 3.83 -19.33
CA PRO A 174 6.42 5.04 -19.07
C PRO A 174 5.16 5.14 -19.95
#